data_AF-A0A447RNX7-F1
#
_entry.id   AF-A0A447RNX7-F1
#
_cell.length_a   1.000
_cell.length_b   1.000
_cell.length_c   1.000
_cell.angle_alpha   90.00
_cell.angle_beta   90.00
_cell.angle_gamma   90.00
#
_symmetry.space_group_name_H-M   'P 1'
#
loop_
_entity.id
_entity.type
_entity.pdbx_description
1 polymer ?
#
loop_
_entity_poly.entity_id
_entity_poly.type
_entity_poly.pdbx_seq_one_letter_code
_entity_poly.pdbx_strand_id
1 'polypeptide(L)'
;MNEHRTLGYLHNGQLQKWQLYDPQQGEVRFSPQTWLIQDDFAAIAAAVQQGMGIAWLPDWLVAQALADGTLQQVLAPSAQVRFAIHAVWPEGPWLPQKTRAAIDALREGLPLTATPG
;
A
#
# COMPACT_ATOMS: atom_id res chain seq x y z
N MET A 1 5.03 25.17 10.00
CA MET A 1 4.53 23.87 10.51
C MET A 1 5.07 22.78 9.59
N ASN A 2 6.39 22.56 9.61
CA ASN A 2 7.08 22.13 8.40
C ASN A 2 8.31 21.23 8.63
N GLU A 3 8.19 20.15 9.41
CA GLU A 3 9.33 19.23 9.56
C GLU A 3 8.95 17.83 10.06
N HIS A 4 7.86 17.26 9.54
CA HIS A 4 7.70 15.80 9.67
C HIS A 4 8.61 15.12 8.67
N ARG A 5 9.57 14.35 9.18
CA ARG A 5 10.42 13.48 8.38
C ARG A 5 9.56 12.44 7.69
N THR A 6 9.58 12.42 6.36
CA THR A 6 8.80 11.48 5.55
C THR A 6 9.67 10.42 4.90
N LEU A 7 9.13 9.21 4.77
CA LEU A 7 9.78 8.09 4.07
C LEU A 7 9.18 7.91 2.67
N GLY A 8 10.05 7.65 1.71
CA GLY A 8 9.71 7.45 0.31
C GLY A 8 9.65 5.99 -0.09
N TYR A 9 8.67 5.65 -0.93
CA TYR A 9 8.61 4.36 -1.61
C TYR A 9 9.12 4.49 -3.05
N LEU A 10 10.10 3.69 -3.41
CA LEU A 10 10.66 3.60 -4.76
C LEU A 10 10.06 2.41 -5.48
N HIS A 11 9.43 2.65 -6.62
CA HIS A 11 8.94 1.58 -7.49
C HIS A 11 9.49 1.77 -8.89
N ASN A 12 10.14 0.74 -9.43
CA ASN A 12 10.80 0.80 -10.75
C ASN A 12 11.72 2.03 -10.93
N GLY A 13 12.48 2.38 -9.90
CA GLY A 13 13.39 3.53 -9.91
C GLY A 13 12.70 4.90 -9.82
N GLN A 14 11.37 4.94 -9.65
CA GLN A 14 10.61 6.18 -9.50
C GLN A 14 10.06 6.33 -8.08
N LEU A 15 10.32 7.49 -7.47
CA LEU A 15 9.75 7.84 -6.17
C LEU A 15 8.24 8.01 -6.33
N GLN A 16 7.48 7.19 -5.63
CA GLN A 16 6.03 7.20 -5.70
C GLN A 16 5.47 8.40 -4.93
N LYS A 17 4.54 9.12 -5.56
CA LYS A 17 3.78 10.18 -4.91
C LYS A 17 2.73 9.55 -4.01
N TRP A 18 2.54 10.14 -2.84
CA TRP A 18 1.44 9.76 -1.96
C TRP A 18 0.15 10.21 -2.61
N GLN A 19 -0.76 9.26 -2.82
CA GLN A 19 -2.12 9.57 -3.26
C GLN A 19 -2.94 9.76 -2.00
N LEU A 20 -3.39 10.99 -1.79
CA LEU A 20 -4.17 11.43 -0.65
C LEU A 20 -5.52 11.95 -1.15
N TYR A 21 -6.49 12.08 -0.26
CA TYR A 21 -7.75 12.73 -0.56
C TYR A 21 -7.98 13.89 0.38
N ASP A 22 -8.27 15.04 -0.21
CA ASP A 22 -8.70 16.25 0.47
C ASP A 22 -10.21 16.43 0.23
N PRO A 23 -11.05 16.57 1.27
CA PRO A 23 -12.49 16.76 1.11
C PRO A 23 -12.91 17.97 0.26
N GLN A 24 -12.04 18.98 0.14
CA GLN A 24 -12.28 20.21 -0.63
C GLN A 24 -11.69 20.13 -2.05
N GLN A 25 -10.54 19.48 -2.22
CA GLN A 25 -9.80 19.45 -3.49
C GLN A 25 -9.90 18.12 -4.25
N GLY A 26 -10.39 17.05 -3.62
CA GLY A 26 -10.44 15.72 -4.19
C GLY A 26 -9.12 14.96 -4.07
N GLU A 27 -8.76 14.15 -5.07
CA GLU A 27 -7.48 13.42 -5.08
C GLU A 27 -6.30 14.40 -5.18
N VAL A 28 -5.37 14.31 -4.22
CA VAL A 28 -4.15 15.11 -4.17
C VAL A 28 -2.95 14.18 -4.24
N ARG A 29 -2.00 14.50 -5.14
CA ARG A 29 -0.72 13.78 -5.24
C ARG A 29 0.37 14.57 -4.54
N PHE A 30 0.76 14.11 -3.38
CA PHE A 30 1.78 14.75 -2.55
C PHE A 30 3.14 14.10 -2.78
N SER A 31 4.16 14.91 -3.07
CA SER A 31 5.55 14.49 -3.12
C SER A 31 6.24 14.89 -1.81
N PRO A 32 6.37 13.95 -0.84
CA PRO A 32 7.10 14.23 0.40
C PRO A 32 8.56 14.63 0.15
N GLN A 33 9.11 15.49 1.02
CA GLN A 33 10.57 15.66 1.13
C GLN A 33 11.13 14.47 1.91
N THR A 34 11.48 13.41 1.18
CA THR A 34 11.90 12.14 1.76
C THR A 34 13.36 12.17 2.18
N TRP A 35 13.64 11.82 3.43
CA TRP A 35 15.02 11.70 3.93
C TRP A 35 15.55 10.26 3.84
N LEU A 36 14.63 9.29 3.76
CA LEU A 36 14.91 7.87 3.57
C LEU A 36 13.98 7.36 2.47
N ILE A 37 14.55 6.63 1.51
CA ILE A 37 13.85 6.04 0.38
C ILE A 37 14.14 4.53 0.41
N GLN A 38 13.11 3.71 0.27
CA GLN A 38 13.20 2.25 0.21
C GLN A 38 12.30 1.74 -0.91
N ASP A 39 12.64 0.60 -1.49
CA ASP A 39 11.88 -0.10 -2.54
C ASP A 39 11.02 -1.25 -2.01
N ASP A 40 11.05 -1.49 -0.70
CA ASP A 40 10.27 -2.51 -0.01
C ASP A 40 9.35 -1.89 1.05
N PHE A 41 8.05 -2.20 0.98
CA PHE A 41 7.08 -1.64 1.92
C PHE A 41 7.25 -2.15 3.36
N ALA A 42 7.70 -3.39 3.57
CA ALA A 42 7.92 -3.93 4.92
C ALA A 42 9.11 -3.23 5.60
N ALA A 43 10.16 -2.90 4.85
CA ALA A 43 11.28 -2.09 5.33
C ALA A 43 10.82 -0.69 5.76
N ILE A 44 9.96 -0.05 4.95
CA ILE A 44 9.37 1.25 5.31
C ILE A 44 8.51 1.12 6.58
N ALA A 45 7.65 0.10 6.67
CA ALA A 45 6.80 -0.14 7.83
C ALA A 45 7.62 -0.33 9.11
N ALA A 46 8.67 -1.14 9.06
CA ALA A 46 9.59 -1.35 10.17
C ALA A 46 10.27 -0.04 10.60
N ALA A 47 10.71 0.79 9.64
CA ALA A 47 11.32 2.09 9.94
C ALA A 47 10.32 3.04 10.63
N VAL A 48 9.08 3.14 10.15
CA VAL A 48 8.04 3.98 10.78
C VAL A 48 7.72 3.50 12.19
N GLN A 49 7.64 2.18 12.42
CA GLN A 49 7.44 1.61 13.77
C GLN A 49 8.57 1.97 14.74
N GLN A 50 9.78 2.21 14.23
CA GLN A 50 10.93 2.68 15.02
C GLN A 50 10.98 4.22 15.16
N GLY A 51 9.90 4.93 14.79
CA GLY A 51 9.82 6.39 14.93
C GLY A 51 10.64 7.18 13.91
N MET A 52 11.03 6.55 12.79
CA MET A 52 11.84 7.19 11.76
C MET A 52 11.08 8.25 10.93
N GLY A 53 9.75 8.33 11.06
CA GLY A 53 8.97 9.37 10.40
C GLY A 53 7.56 8.93 10.02
N ILE A 54 7.03 9.55 8.98
CA ILE A 54 5.71 9.26 8.41
C ILE A 54 5.87 8.60 7.04
N ALA A 55 5.09 7.57 6.76
CA ALA A 55 5.02 6.95 5.45
C ALA A 55 3.56 6.78 4.99
N TRP A 56 3.38 6.69 3.68
CA TRP A 56 2.14 6.25 3.05
C TRP A 56 2.26 4.77 2.72
N LEU A 57 1.50 3.94 3.43
CA LEU A 57 1.57 2.48 3.40
C LEU A 57 0.18 1.87 3.17
N PRO A 58 0.10 0.70 2.52
CA PRO A 58 -1.14 -0.06 2.45
C PRO A 58 -1.63 -0.48 3.84
N ASP A 59 -2.94 -0.44 4.06
CA ASP A 59 -3.60 -0.75 5.32
C ASP A 59 -3.35 -2.20 5.79
N TRP A 60 -3.46 -3.16 4.88
CA TRP A 60 -3.23 -4.59 5.16
C TRP A 60 -1.84 -4.87 5.72
N LEU A 61 -0.83 -4.08 5.35
CA LEU A 61 0.54 -4.25 5.81
C LEU A 61 0.72 -3.79 7.26
N VAL A 62 0.05 -2.70 7.63
CA VAL A 62 0.20 -2.05 8.94
C VAL A 62 -0.98 -2.32 9.88
N ALA A 63 -1.97 -3.11 9.45
CA ALA A 63 -3.20 -3.36 10.21
C ALA A 63 -2.94 -3.81 11.65
N GLN A 64 -2.02 -4.77 11.83
CA GLN A 64 -1.66 -5.25 13.17
C GLN A 64 -0.97 -4.15 13.99
N ALA A 65 -0.06 -3.40 13.39
CA ALA A 65 0.67 -2.33 14.07
C ALA A 65 -0.24 -1.15 14.48
N LEU A 66 -1.27 -0.86 13.66
CA LEU A 66 -2.33 0.07 14.00
C LEU A 66 -3.20 -0.46 15.14
N ALA A 67 -3.58 -1.75 15.10
CA ALA A 67 -4.36 -2.40 16.16
C ALA A 67 -3.60 -2.42 17.50
N ASP A 68 -2.29 -2.65 17.47
CA ASP A 68 -1.41 -2.68 18.63
C ASP A 68 -1.03 -1.28 19.13
N GLY A 69 -1.40 -0.22 18.40
CA GLY A 69 -1.05 1.17 18.72
C GLY A 69 0.45 1.50 18.56
N THR A 70 1.23 0.61 17.96
CA THR A 70 2.65 0.87 17.62
C THR A 70 2.78 1.79 16.41
N LEU A 71 1.73 1.87 15.59
CA LEU A 71 1.57 2.88 14.56
C LEU A 71 0.28 3.66 14.80
N GLN A 72 0.30 4.93 14.41
CA GLN A 72 -0.87 5.80 14.44
C GLN A 72 -1.14 6.33 13.04
N GLN A 73 -2.39 6.21 12.62
CA GLN A 73 -2.88 6.84 11.40
C GLN A 73 -2.95 8.36 11.59
N VAL A 74 -2.22 9.11 10.76
CA VAL A 74 -2.15 10.58 10.83
C VAL A 74 -3.12 11.30 9.88
N LEU A 75 -3.55 10.63 8.82
CA LEU A 75 -4.51 11.13 7.83
C LEU A 75 -5.66 10.14 7.71
N ALA A 76 -6.89 10.64 7.58
CA ALA A 76 -8.07 9.80 7.45
C ALA A 76 -7.95 8.82 6.26
N PRO A 77 -8.50 7.60 6.35
CA PRO A 77 -8.48 6.65 5.24
C PRO A 77 -9.19 7.28 4.03
N SER A 78 -8.48 7.42 2.92
CA SER A 78 -9.10 7.79 1.65
C SER A 78 -9.66 6.54 1.01
N ALA A 79 -10.99 6.38 1.02
CA ALA A 79 -11.67 5.24 0.40
C ALA A 79 -11.41 5.08 -1.12
N GLN A 80 -10.81 6.10 -1.76
CA GLN A 80 -10.55 6.12 -3.20
C GLN A 80 -9.16 5.60 -3.57
N VAL A 81 -8.23 5.53 -2.62
CA VAL A 81 -6.85 5.11 -2.89
C VAL A 81 -6.76 3.60 -2.69
N ARG A 82 -6.89 2.85 -3.79
CA ARG A 82 -6.85 1.39 -3.78
C ARG A 82 -5.53 0.88 -4.36
N PHE A 83 -4.82 0.06 -3.60
CA PHE A 83 -3.70 -0.72 -4.11
C PHE A 83 -4.25 -1.97 -4.78
N ALA A 84 -4.18 -2.03 -6.12
CA ALA A 84 -4.63 -3.20 -6.85
C ALA A 84 -3.66 -4.36 -6.63
N ILE A 85 -4.19 -5.51 -6.20
CA ILE A 85 -3.45 -6.77 -6.08
C ILE A 85 -3.88 -7.67 -7.24
N HIS A 86 -2.91 -8.13 -8.02
CA HIS A 86 -3.16 -8.97 -9.19
C HIS A 86 -2.52 -10.36 -8.98
N ALA A 87 -3.28 -11.41 -9.28
CA ALA A 87 -2.71 -12.73 -9.51
C ALA A 87 -2.23 -12.81 -10.96
N VAL A 88 -0.95 -13.13 -11.18
CA VAL A 88 -0.33 -13.21 -12.51
C VAL A 88 0.20 -14.62 -12.75
N TRP A 89 0.09 -15.10 -13.99
CA TRP A 89 0.63 -16.38 -14.43
C TRP A 89 1.12 -16.27 -15.88
N PRO A 90 2.07 -17.11 -16.31
CA PRO A 90 2.54 -17.13 -17.69
C PRO A 90 1.38 -17.41 -18.66
N GLU A 91 1.37 -16.68 -19.77
CA GLU A 91 0.42 -16.94 -20.86
C GLU A 91 0.72 -18.29 -21.51
N GLY A 92 -0.32 -19.07 -21.79
CA GLY A 92 -0.19 -20.37 -22.40
C GLY A 92 -1.54 -20.88 -22.93
N PRO A 93 -1.51 -21.88 -23.83
CA PRO A 93 -2.73 -22.37 -24.51
C PRO A 93 -3.75 -23.02 -23.56
N TRP A 94 -3.33 -23.42 -22.36
CA TRP A 94 -4.22 -23.91 -21.30
C TRP A 94 -3.69 -23.53 -19.92
N LEU A 95 -4.60 -23.14 -19.03
CA LEU A 95 -4.30 -22.90 -17.62
C LEU A 95 -4.21 -24.25 -16.87
N PRO A 96 -3.05 -24.63 -16.30
CA PRO A 96 -2.93 -25.87 -15.55
C PRO A 96 -3.96 -25.94 -14.42
N GLN A 97 -4.57 -27.12 -14.21
CA GLN A 97 -5.61 -27.31 -13.19
C GLN A 97 -5.14 -26.91 -11.78
N LYS A 98 -3.88 -27.20 -11.44
CA LYS A 98 -3.24 -26.77 -10.19
C LYS A 98 -3.24 -25.25 -10.01
N THR A 99 -3.01 -24.49 -11.08
CA THR A 99 -3.00 -23.02 -11.05
C THR A 99 -4.40 -22.49 -10.85
N ARG A 100 -5.40 -23.09 -11.54
CA ARG A 100 -6.81 -22.76 -11.33
C ARG A 100 -7.24 -23.01 -9.88
N ALA A 101 -6.93 -24.18 -9.34
CA ALA A 101 -7.26 -24.52 -7.95
C ALA A 101 -6.63 -23.54 -6.95
N ALA A 102 -5.38 -23.11 -7.19
CA ALA A 102 -4.74 -22.10 -6.35
C ALA A 102 -5.42 -20.72 -6.45
N ILE A 103 -5.81 -20.29 -7.67
CA ILE A 103 -6.56 -19.04 -7.87
C ILE A 103 -7.91 -19.10 -7.15
N ASP A 104 -8.63 -20.21 -7.26
CA ASP A 104 -9.93 -20.38 -6.61
C ASP A 104 -9.78 -20.33 -5.09
N ALA A 105 -8.78 -21.02 -4.52
CA ALA A 105 -8.49 -20.95 -3.08
C ALA A 105 -8.12 -19.52 -2.61
N LEU A 106 -7.36 -18.76 -3.40
CA LEU A 106 -7.06 -17.35 -3.09
C LEU A 106 -8.31 -16.48 -3.13
N ARG A 107 -9.24 -16.72 -4.06
CA ARG A 107 -10.51 -15.99 -4.14
C ARG A 107 -11.42 -16.26 -2.95
N GLU A 108 -11.42 -17.49 -2.44
CA GLU A 108 -12.20 -17.88 -1.27
C GLU A 108 -11.58 -17.35 0.05
N GLY A 109 -10.24 -17.34 0.14
CA GLY A 109 -9.53 -16.95 1.36
C GLY A 109 -9.27 -15.46 1.52
N LEU A 110 -9.38 -14.66 0.45
CA LEU A 110 -9.15 -13.22 0.50
C LEU A 110 -10.47 -12.46 0.57
N PRO A 111 -10.58 -11.43 1.43
CA PRO A 111 -11.70 -10.48 1.40
C PRO A 111 -11.58 -9.59 0.16
N LEU A 112 -11.87 -10.15 -1.02
CA LEU A 112 -11.90 -9.43 -2.28
C LEU A 112 -13.13 -8.53 -2.29
N THR A 113 -12.95 -7.24 -2.02
CA THR A 113 -13.95 -6.25 -2.38
C THR A 113 -13.94 -6.12 -3.89
N ALA A 114 -14.88 -6.79 -4.56
CA ALA A 114 -15.06 -6.69 -6.00
C ALA A 114 -15.24 -5.21 -6.37
N THR A 115 -14.32 -4.66 -7.16
CA THR A 115 -14.53 -3.38 -7.83
C THR A 115 -15.52 -3.64 -8.96
N PRO A 116 -16.74 -3.07 -8.96
CA PRO A 116 -17.59 -3.13 -10.15
C PRO A 116 -16.88 -2.39 -11.28
N GLY A 117 -16.77 -3.06 -12.43
CA GLY A 117 -16.21 -2.49 -13.66
C GLY A 117 -17.15 -1.53 -14.37
#